data_AF-A0A535MQ70-F1
#
_entry.id   AF-A0A535MQ70-F1
#
_cell.length_a   1.000
_cell.length_b   1.000
_cell.length_c   1.000
_cell.angle_alpha   90.00
_cell.angle_beta   90.00
_cell.angle_gamma   90.00
#
_symmetry.space_group_name_H-M   'P 1'
#
loop_
_entity.id
_entity.type
_entity.pdbx_description
1 polymer ?
#
loop_
_entity_poly.entity_id
_entity_poly.type
_entity_poly.pdbx_seq_one_letter_code
_entity_poly.pdbx_strand_id
1 'polypeptide(L)'
;MNATSYWPRWDIARGITLNACDATGHSGWVLDGWGGVHPFGGAALLNASSYWPGWDIARGIASVCTNGQQGGYVLDGWGGVHPFGAAPPLATTTYWRGWDIARGLTVLPGGGGGYVVDGWGGFHPIGSAPIVDNPVYTPGHNVVRGAAAS
;
A
#
# COMPACT_ATOMS: atom_id res chain seq x y z
N MET A 1 14.74 13.34 -16.45
CA MET A 1 14.13 13.06 -15.13
C MET A 1 14.85 11.84 -14.57
N ASN A 2 15.46 11.96 -13.40
CA ASN A 2 16.18 10.87 -12.76
C ASN A 2 15.16 10.09 -11.92
N ALA A 3 14.71 8.93 -12.40
CA ALA A 3 13.81 8.08 -11.62
C ALA A 3 14.64 7.47 -10.48
N THR A 4 14.30 7.77 -9.22
CA THR A 4 14.93 7.12 -8.06
C THR A 4 14.51 5.65 -7.94
N SER A 5 13.57 5.20 -8.77
CA SER A 5 12.96 3.86 -8.75
C SER A 5 13.46 2.94 -9.88
N TYR A 6 14.78 2.88 -10.12
CA TYR A 6 15.37 1.96 -11.10
C TYR A 6 16.33 0.97 -10.44
N TRP A 7 15.96 -0.31 -10.46
CA TRP A 7 16.75 -1.42 -9.91
C TRP A 7 17.11 -2.41 -11.02
N PRO A 8 18.27 -2.25 -11.68
CA PRO A 8 18.64 -3.11 -12.78
C PRO A 8 18.78 -4.56 -12.31
N ARG A 9 18.11 -5.48 -13.02
CA ARG A 9 18.13 -6.94 -12.78
C ARG A 9 17.53 -7.37 -11.44
N TRP A 10 16.66 -6.55 -10.85
CA TRP A 10 16.04 -6.87 -9.58
C TRP A 10 14.51 -6.80 -9.68
N ASP A 11 13.83 -7.93 -9.48
CA ASP A 11 12.40 -7.98 -9.27
C ASP A 11 12.09 -7.54 -7.83
N ILE A 12 11.89 -6.24 -7.67
CA ILE A 12 11.67 -5.63 -6.35
C ILE A 12 10.60 -4.56 -6.33
N ALA A 13 10.05 -4.13 -7.47
CA ALA A 13 8.90 -3.23 -7.45
C ALA A 13 7.66 -4.01 -6.97
N ARG A 14 6.95 -3.45 -5.97
CA ARG A 14 5.77 -4.09 -5.35
C ARG A 14 4.50 -3.26 -5.45
N GLY A 15 4.59 -2.03 -5.90
CA GLY A 15 3.40 -1.22 -6.17
C GLY A 15 3.73 0.16 -6.72
N ILE A 16 2.69 0.83 -7.19
CA ILE A 16 2.72 2.22 -7.63
C ILE A 16 1.43 2.89 -7.17
N THR A 17 1.52 4.16 -6.76
CA THR A 17 0.35 4.99 -6.46
C THR A 17 0.55 6.38 -7.02
N LEU A 18 -0.52 6.98 -7.57
CA LEU A 18 -0.52 8.39 -7.94
C LEU A 18 -0.61 9.25 -6.68
N ASN A 19 -0.09 10.47 -6.73
CA ASN A 19 -0.19 11.41 -5.62
C ASN A 19 -1.61 11.95 -5.48
N ALA A 20 -2.31 11.53 -4.44
CA ALA A 20 -3.70 11.95 -4.19
C ALA A 20 -3.87 13.47 -3.97
N CYS A 21 -2.80 14.22 -3.68
CA CYS A 21 -2.85 15.69 -3.61
C CYS A 21 -2.53 16.38 -4.94
N ASP A 22 -2.13 15.64 -5.97
CA ASP A 22 -1.81 16.17 -7.30
C ASP A 22 -2.98 15.95 -8.25
N ALA A 23 -3.80 16.98 -8.42
CA ALA A 23 -4.95 16.95 -9.33
C ALA A 23 -4.56 16.76 -10.81
N THR A 24 -3.29 16.93 -11.18
CA THR A 24 -2.84 16.71 -12.56
C THR A 24 -2.59 15.23 -12.86
N GLY A 25 -2.42 14.38 -11.83
CA GLY A 25 -2.22 12.95 -11.97
C GLY A 25 -0.85 12.54 -12.53
N HIS A 26 0.15 13.43 -12.52
CA HIS A 26 1.46 13.17 -13.12
C HIS A 26 2.54 12.75 -12.12
N SER A 27 2.32 12.96 -10.82
CA SER A 27 3.25 12.61 -9.75
C SER A 27 2.75 11.44 -8.90
N GLY A 28 3.67 10.78 -8.18
CA GLY A 28 3.34 9.67 -7.30
C GLY A 28 4.57 8.97 -6.75
N TRP A 29 4.38 7.73 -6.27
CA TRP A 29 5.44 6.92 -5.70
C TRP A 29 5.41 5.48 -6.20
N VAL A 30 6.60 4.89 -6.34
CA VAL A 30 6.82 3.46 -6.54
C VAL A 30 7.30 2.86 -5.23
N LEU A 31 6.73 1.72 -4.85
CA LEU A 31 7.13 0.93 -3.69
C LEU A 31 8.12 -0.16 -4.11
N ASP A 32 9.23 -0.28 -3.38
CA ASP A 32 10.10 -1.45 -3.43
C ASP A 32 9.72 -2.51 -2.38
N GLY A 33 10.20 -3.74 -2.55
CA GLY A 33 9.88 -4.88 -1.69
C GLY A 33 10.44 -4.78 -0.27
N TRP A 34 11.40 -3.89 -0.03
CA TRP A 34 11.91 -3.61 1.31
C TRP A 34 11.12 -2.50 2.02
N GLY A 35 10.09 -1.94 1.38
CA GLY A 35 9.26 -0.87 1.94
C GLY A 35 9.72 0.54 1.55
N GLY A 36 10.72 0.68 0.69
CA GLY A 36 11.17 1.98 0.21
C GLY A 36 10.14 2.63 -0.71
N VAL A 37 9.89 3.93 -0.50
CA VAL A 37 8.90 4.74 -1.22
C VAL A 37 9.63 5.76 -2.09
N HIS A 38 9.54 5.59 -3.42
CA HIS A 38 10.37 6.28 -4.40
C HIS A 38 9.53 7.25 -5.24
N PRO A 39 9.73 8.57 -5.13
CA PRO A 39 8.91 9.52 -5.85
C PRO A 39 9.19 9.53 -7.35
N PHE A 40 8.16 9.83 -8.13
CA PHE A 40 8.26 10.19 -9.54
C PHE A 40 7.41 11.43 -9.85
N GLY A 41 7.64 12.03 -11.02
CA GLY A 41 6.80 13.12 -11.53
C GLY A 41 6.78 14.39 -10.67
N GLY A 42 7.76 14.57 -9.77
CA GLY A 42 7.83 15.73 -8.86
C GLY A 42 7.15 15.54 -7.51
N ALA A 43 6.70 14.33 -7.17
CA ALA A 43 6.20 14.03 -5.83
C ALA A 43 7.29 14.26 -4.75
N ALA A 44 6.87 14.59 -3.53
CA ALA A 44 7.80 14.77 -2.42
C ALA A 44 8.50 13.46 -2.05
N LEU A 45 9.75 13.52 -1.62
CA LEU A 45 10.41 12.38 -0.99
C LEU A 45 9.83 12.20 0.41
N LEU A 46 9.08 11.11 0.63
CA LEU A 46 8.44 10.78 1.90
C LEU A 46 8.99 9.45 2.40
N ASN A 47 9.40 9.43 3.67
CA ASN A 47 9.85 8.20 4.30
C ASN A 47 8.65 7.44 4.87
N ALA A 48 8.59 6.13 4.61
CA ALA A 48 7.68 5.25 5.33
C ALA A 48 8.14 5.09 6.78
N SER A 49 7.17 4.90 7.68
CA SER A 49 7.44 4.59 9.09
C SER A 49 8.10 3.22 9.28
N SER A 50 8.08 2.37 8.26
CA SER A 50 8.71 1.06 8.25
C SER A 50 9.57 0.83 7.00
N TYR A 51 10.63 0.04 7.20
CA TYR A 51 11.55 -0.42 6.18
C TYR A 51 12.16 -1.75 6.65
N TRP A 52 12.27 -2.73 5.76
CA TRP A 52 12.74 -4.08 6.06
C TRP A 52 13.98 -4.41 5.21
N PRO A 53 15.18 -3.99 5.64
CA PRO A 53 16.40 -4.22 4.89
C PRO A 53 16.63 -5.70 4.60
N GLY A 54 16.80 -6.06 3.33
CA GLY A 54 17.06 -7.43 2.92
C GLY A 54 15.85 -8.35 2.90
N TRP A 55 14.66 -7.87 3.23
CA TRP A 55 13.44 -8.69 3.27
C TRP A 55 12.38 -8.16 2.32
N ASP A 56 12.19 -8.86 1.21
CA ASP A 56 11.12 -8.58 0.26
C ASP A 56 9.76 -8.97 0.85
N ILE A 57 9.13 -8.03 1.55
CA ILE A 57 7.87 -8.22 2.29
C ILE A 57 6.85 -7.13 2.06
N ALA A 58 7.19 -6.00 1.42
CA ALA A 58 6.19 -5.00 1.06
C ALA A 58 5.26 -5.54 -0.05
N ARG A 59 3.95 -5.31 0.06
CA ARG A 59 2.94 -5.88 -0.86
C ARG A 59 1.97 -4.86 -1.44
N GLY A 60 1.96 -3.63 -0.97
CA GLY A 60 1.08 -2.60 -1.52
C GLY A 60 1.40 -1.20 -1.02
N ILE A 61 1.04 -0.20 -1.82
CA ILE A 61 1.14 1.21 -1.48
C ILE A 61 -0.14 1.91 -1.91
N ALA A 62 -0.65 2.80 -1.05
CA ALA A 62 -1.78 3.65 -1.37
C ALA A 62 -1.54 5.06 -0.82
N SER A 63 -1.78 6.10 -1.64
CA SER A 63 -1.64 7.49 -1.22
C SER A 63 -2.95 8.07 -0.67
N VAL A 64 -2.82 9.11 0.14
CA VAL A 64 -3.92 9.91 0.67
C VAL A 64 -3.53 11.39 0.65
N CYS A 65 -4.53 12.25 0.42
CA CYS A 65 -4.41 13.67 0.68
C CYS A 65 -5.24 14.05 1.91
N THR A 66 -4.57 14.34 3.02
CA THR A 66 -5.24 14.72 4.28
C THR A 66 -4.96 16.20 4.54
N ASN A 67 -6.00 17.04 4.51
CA ASN A 67 -5.88 18.49 4.69
C ASN A 67 -4.84 19.16 3.76
N GLY A 68 -4.75 18.69 2.50
CA GLY A 68 -3.78 19.18 1.52
C GLY A 68 -2.36 18.66 1.71
N GLN A 69 -2.13 17.78 2.68
CA GLN A 69 -0.83 17.19 2.97
C GLN A 69 -0.71 15.79 2.35
N GLN A 70 0.42 15.55 1.69
CA GLN A 70 0.74 14.29 1.03
C GLN A 70 1.10 13.21 2.06
N GLY A 71 0.61 12.00 1.85
CA GLY A 71 0.98 10.83 2.62
C GLY A 71 0.39 9.56 2.04
N GLY A 72 0.44 8.50 2.81
CA GLY A 72 -0.20 7.24 2.45
C GLY A 72 0.23 6.12 3.37
N TYR A 73 0.09 4.90 2.88
CA TYR A 73 0.36 3.69 3.62
C TYR A 73 1.09 2.67 2.77
N VAL A 74 1.99 1.94 3.41
CA VAL A 74 2.64 0.73 2.90
C VAL A 74 2.03 -0.48 3.60
N LEU A 75 1.70 -1.51 2.83
CA LEU A 75 1.27 -2.82 3.33
C LEU A 75 2.46 -3.78 3.33
N ASP A 76 2.67 -4.49 4.44
CA ASP A 76 3.55 -5.66 4.50
C ASP A 76 2.79 -6.96 4.22
N GLY A 77 3.51 -8.03 3.89
CA GLY A 77 2.95 -9.34 3.56
C GLY A 77 2.25 -10.05 4.71
N TRP A 78 2.51 -9.65 5.96
CA TRP A 78 1.81 -10.15 7.13
C TRP A 78 0.53 -9.36 7.42
N GLY A 79 0.18 -8.37 6.61
CA GLY A 79 -1.04 -7.57 6.76
C GLY A 79 -0.85 -6.27 7.54
N GLY A 80 0.36 -5.96 8.00
CA GLY A 80 0.65 -4.71 8.69
C GLY A 80 0.54 -3.51 7.74
N VAL A 81 -0.09 -2.43 8.22
CA VAL A 81 -0.29 -1.18 7.48
C VAL A 81 0.51 -0.06 8.13
N HIS A 82 1.44 0.53 7.38
CA HIS A 82 2.46 1.43 7.88
C HIS A 82 2.34 2.80 7.23
N PRO A 83 2.05 3.88 7.97
CA PRO A 83 1.88 5.20 7.38
C PRO A 83 3.21 5.76 6.85
N PHE A 84 3.13 6.64 5.85
CA PHE A 84 4.18 7.51 5.38
C PHE A 84 3.65 8.93 5.17
N GLY A 85 4.52 9.93 5.26
CA GLY A 85 4.12 11.35 5.13
C GLY A 85 3.10 11.77 6.21
N ALA A 86 2.08 12.54 5.82
CA ALA A 86 1.08 13.07 6.73
C ALA A 86 -0.10 12.13 7.01
N ALA A 87 -0.05 10.87 6.58
CA ALA A 87 -1.14 9.92 6.81
C ALA A 87 -1.26 9.59 8.31
N PRO A 88 -2.47 9.67 8.89
CA PRO A 88 -2.69 9.24 10.27
C PRO A 88 -2.59 7.71 10.38
N PRO A 89 -2.24 7.13 11.54
CA PRO A 89 -2.33 5.68 11.73
C PRO A 89 -3.77 5.16 11.56
N LEU A 90 -3.93 4.00 10.93
CA LEU A 90 -5.22 3.31 10.86
C LEU A 90 -5.22 2.10 11.79
N ALA A 91 -6.32 1.93 12.53
CA ALA A 91 -6.54 0.72 13.30
C ALA A 91 -6.71 -0.47 12.34
N THR A 92 -6.07 -1.61 12.65
CA THR A 92 -6.22 -2.85 11.90
C THR A 92 -6.23 -4.03 12.85
N THR A 93 -7.08 -5.02 12.57
CA THR A 93 -7.05 -6.35 13.21
C THR A 93 -6.38 -7.40 12.33
N THR A 94 -6.00 -6.99 11.12
CA THR A 94 -5.47 -7.83 10.06
C THR A 94 -3.97 -8.03 10.26
N TYR A 95 -3.59 -9.16 10.87
CA TYR A 95 -2.19 -9.52 11.02
C TYR A 95 -1.98 -11.04 11.06
N TRP A 96 -1.39 -11.58 9.99
CA TRP A 96 -1.06 -12.99 9.84
C TRP A 96 0.41 -13.21 10.13
N ARG A 97 0.75 -13.24 11.42
CA ARG A 97 2.13 -13.38 11.87
C ARG A 97 2.81 -14.61 11.25
N GLY A 98 3.91 -14.39 10.54
CA GLY A 98 4.69 -15.44 9.91
C GLY A 98 4.16 -15.92 8.56
N TRP A 99 3.08 -15.33 8.04
CA TRP A 99 2.48 -15.74 6.78
C TRP A 99 2.37 -14.58 5.81
N ASP A 100 3.22 -14.61 4.78
CA ASP A 100 3.19 -13.66 3.66
C ASP A 100 2.00 -13.94 2.74
N ILE A 101 0.84 -13.39 3.11
CA ILE A 101 -0.45 -13.63 2.46
C ILE A 101 -1.17 -12.35 2.06
N ALA A 102 -0.83 -11.18 2.61
CA ALA A 102 -1.41 -9.93 2.16
C ALA A 102 -0.97 -9.64 0.71
N ARG A 103 -1.89 -9.14 -0.12
CA ARG A 103 -1.63 -8.92 -1.56
C ARG A 103 -1.91 -7.51 -2.04
N GLY A 104 -2.71 -6.73 -1.33
CA GLY A 104 -3.02 -5.38 -1.75
C GLY A 104 -3.69 -4.56 -0.68
N LEU A 105 -3.57 -3.25 -0.82
CA LEU A 105 -4.15 -2.24 0.05
C LEU A 105 -4.83 -1.19 -0.81
N THR A 106 -6.02 -0.77 -0.41
CA THR A 106 -6.65 0.45 -0.91
C THR A 106 -7.14 1.29 0.25
N VAL A 107 -7.19 2.60 0.08
CA VAL A 107 -7.74 3.54 1.06
C VAL A 107 -8.98 4.22 0.52
N LEU A 108 -9.92 4.52 1.41
CA LEU A 108 -11.12 5.27 1.11
C LEU A 108 -10.78 6.74 0.85
N PRO A 109 -11.61 7.47 0.06
CA PRO A 109 -11.51 8.92 -0.04
C PRO A 109 -11.49 9.57 1.34
N GLY A 110 -10.60 10.54 1.54
CA GLY A 110 -10.40 11.23 2.82
C GLY A 110 -9.52 10.48 3.84
N GLY A 111 -9.15 9.22 3.57
CA GLY A 111 -8.06 8.55 4.30
C GLY A 111 -8.38 7.95 5.66
N GLY A 112 -9.64 7.98 6.10
CA GLY A 112 -10.06 7.47 7.42
C GLY A 112 -10.16 5.94 7.52
N GLY A 113 -10.09 5.23 6.39
CA GLY A 113 -10.17 3.77 6.36
C GLY A 113 -9.78 3.21 5.00
N GLY A 114 -9.87 1.90 4.85
CA GLY A 114 -9.49 1.19 3.64
C GLY A 114 -9.72 -0.31 3.75
N TYR A 115 -9.17 -1.05 2.81
CA TYR A 115 -9.19 -2.51 2.83
C TYR A 115 -7.83 -3.09 2.49
N VAL A 116 -7.43 -4.11 3.25
CA VAL A 116 -6.40 -5.06 2.86
C VAL A 116 -7.07 -6.25 2.20
N VAL A 117 -6.47 -6.77 1.13
CA VAL A 117 -6.89 -8.04 0.52
C VAL A 117 -5.80 -9.09 0.73
N ASP A 118 -6.22 -10.29 1.12
CA ASP A 118 -5.33 -11.45 1.23
C ASP A 118 -5.24 -12.26 -0.07
N GLY A 119 -4.32 -13.22 -0.12
CA GLY A 119 -4.10 -14.08 -1.27
C GLY A 119 -5.27 -14.95 -1.67
N TRP A 120 -6.18 -15.23 -0.74
CA TRP A 120 -7.37 -16.05 -0.96
C TRP A 120 -8.58 -15.23 -1.44
N GLY A 121 -8.49 -13.90 -1.40
CA GLY A 121 -9.58 -13.00 -1.79
C GLY A 121 -10.38 -12.42 -0.62
N GLY A 122 -9.96 -12.65 0.62
CA GLY A 122 -10.62 -12.02 1.77
C GLY A 122 -10.32 -10.52 1.80
N PHE A 123 -11.37 -9.70 1.96
CA PHE A 123 -11.22 -8.27 2.23
C PHE A 123 -11.28 -8.03 3.74
N HIS A 124 -10.34 -7.24 4.24
CA HIS A 124 -10.20 -6.94 5.65
C HIS A 124 -10.23 -5.43 5.84
N PRO A 125 -11.28 -4.89 6.49
CA PRO A 125 -11.39 -3.45 6.69
C PRO A 125 -10.31 -2.95 7.66
N ILE A 126 -9.80 -1.76 7.37
CA ILE A 126 -8.91 -0.99 8.24
C ILE A 126 -9.50 0.39 8.50
N GLY A 127 -9.14 0.99 9.63
CA GLY A 127 -9.69 2.27 10.07
C GLY A 127 -11.20 2.23 10.20
N SER A 128 -11.89 3.23 9.64
CA SER A 128 -13.34 3.35 9.66
C SER A 128 -14.05 2.66 8.48
N ALA A 129 -13.38 1.79 7.72
CA ALA A 129 -14.01 1.12 6.59
C ALA A 129 -15.11 0.15 7.06
N PRO A 130 -16.26 0.11 6.37
CA PRO A 130 -17.30 -0.87 6.69
C PRO A 130 -16.84 -2.29 6.37
N ILE A 131 -17.46 -3.29 7.01
CA ILE A 131 -17.23 -4.69 6.63
C ILE A 131 -17.94 -4.93 5.29
N VAL A 132 -17.22 -5.58 4.37
CA VAL A 132 -17.76 -6.02 3.08
C VAL A 132 -17.47 -7.50 2.89
N ASP A 133 -18.48 -8.24 2.44
CA ASP A 133 -18.32 -9.64 2.04
C ASP A 133 -17.89 -9.70 0.58
N ASN A 134 -16.88 -10.53 0.28
CA ASN A 134 -16.50 -10.81 -1.10
C ASN A 134 -16.97 -12.20 -1.53
N PRO A 135 -17.83 -12.31 -2.55
CA PRO A 135 -18.29 -13.60 -3.06
C PRO A 135 -17.18 -14.42 -3.74
N VAL A 136 -16.03 -13.82 -4.06
CA VAL A 136 -14.86 -14.49 -4.65
C VAL A 136 -13.78 -14.71 -3.59
N TYR A 137 -14.11 -15.51 -2.59
CA TYR A 137 -13.14 -16.02 -1.62
C TYR A 137 -12.81 -17.49 -1.97
N THR A 138 -11.53 -17.78 -2.14
CA THR A 138 -11.02 -19.08 -2.57
C THR A 138 -10.01 -19.63 -1.55
N PRO A 139 -10.48 -20.22 -0.43
CA PRO A 139 -9.61 -20.73 0.62
C PRO A 139 -8.55 -21.68 0.08
N GLY A 140 -7.30 -21.50 0.50
CA GLY A 140 -6.17 -22.31 0.06
C GLY A 140 -5.60 -21.95 -1.32
N HIS A 141 -6.24 -21.07 -2.08
CA HIS A 141 -5.79 -20.67 -3.41
C HIS A 141 -5.24 -19.24 -3.40
N ASN A 142 -3.92 -19.09 -3.58
CA ASN A 142 -3.26 -17.78 -3.63
C ASN A 142 -3.40 -17.15 -5.03
N VAL A 143 -4.57 -16.57 -5.30
CA VAL A 143 -4.97 -16.06 -6.62
C VAL A 143 -4.93 -14.54 -6.73
N VAL A 144 -5.03 -13.82 -5.62
CA VAL A 144 -5.02 -12.35 -5.62
C VAL A 144 -3.61 -11.81 -5.83
N ARG A 145 -3.50 -10.65 -6.51
CA ARG A 145 -2.24 -9.98 -6.84
C ARG A 145 -2.21 -8.49 -6.46
N GLY A 146 -3.32 -7.93 -5.99
CA GLY A 146 -3.43 -6.51 -5.68
C GLY A 146 -4.85 -6.08 -5.34
N ALA A 147 -4.98 -4.83 -4.90
CA ALA A 147 -6.24 -4.11 -4.74
C ALA A 147 -6.09 -2.72 -5.38
N ALA A 148 -7.19 -2.20 -5.93
CA ALA A 148 -7.27 -0.84 -6.43
C ALA A 148 -8.69 -0.30 -6.17
N ALA A 149 -8.81 0.98 -5.85
CA ALA A 149 -10.07 1.70 -5.84
C ALA A 149 -10.14 2.65 -7.05
N SER A 150 -11.36 2.89 -7.52
CA SER A 150 -11.70 3.84 -8.60
C SER A 150 -11.98 5.23 -8.05
#